data_AF-A0A9C9Y645-F1
#
_entry.id   AF-A0A9C9Y645-F1
#
_cell.length_a   1.000
_cell.length_b   1.000
_cell.length_c   1.000
_cell.angle_alpha   90.00
_cell.angle_beta   90.00
_cell.angle_gamma   90.00
#
_symmetry.space_group_name_H-M   'P 1'
#
loop_
_entity.id
_entity.type
_entity.pdbx_description
1 polymer ?
#
loop_
_entity_poly.entity_id
_entity_poly.type
_entity_poly.pdbx_seq_one_letter_code
_entity_poly.pdbx_strand_id
1 'polypeptide(L)'
;MRRIAESELILNPDGSVYHLNLLPENIAENILFVGDQNRVPKVAKHFDTIKFETQKREFRTITGTYKGKRFSVISTGIGPDNIDIVVNELDALVNIDLKTRMVKKENKSLNIVRIGTSGSLQADIPVDNFVLARYGLGFDGM
;
A
#
# COMPACT_ATOMS: atom_id res chain seq x y z
N MET A 1 -4.64 -23.44 -12.88
CA MET A 1 -3.54 -22.51 -12.60
C MET A 1 -2.41 -23.28 -11.93
N ARG A 2 -1.16 -22.92 -12.20
CA ARG A 2 0.01 -23.55 -11.59
C ARG A 2 0.27 -22.90 -10.22
N ARG A 3 0.69 -23.70 -9.24
CA ARG A 3 1.18 -23.23 -7.94
C ARG A 3 2.41 -22.34 -8.14
N ILE A 4 2.46 -21.18 -7.50
CA ILE A 4 3.58 -20.24 -7.56
C ILE A 4 4.76 -20.80 -6.75
N ALA A 5 5.96 -20.74 -7.31
CA ALA A 5 7.16 -21.31 -6.68
C ALA A 5 7.62 -20.50 -5.47
N GLU A 6 8.36 -21.15 -4.58
CA GLU A 6 8.99 -20.58 -3.38
C GLU A 6 9.92 -19.42 -3.72
N SER A 7 10.64 -19.53 -4.83
CA SER A 7 11.53 -18.49 -5.34
C SER A 7 10.80 -17.29 -5.94
N GLU A 8 9.51 -17.43 -6.30
CA GLU A 8 8.71 -16.40 -6.97
C GLU A 8 7.81 -15.65 -5.99
N LEU A 9 7.36 -16.31 -4.91
CA LEU A 9 6.64 -15.68 -3.80
C LEU A 9 7.34 -16.01 -2.49
N ILE A 10 8.18 -15.08 -2.05
CA ILE A 10 8.91 -15.16 -0.80
C ILE A 10 7.98 -14.72 0.33
N LEU A 11 7.87 -15.55 1.37
CA LEU A 11 7.09 -15.27 2.58
C LEU A 11 8.02 -15.32 3.80
N ASN A 12 7.69 -14.54 4.82
CA ASN A 12 8.36 -14.63 6.11
C ASN A 12 7.97 -15.93 6.84
N PRO A 13 8.70 -16.34 7.90
CA PRO A 13 8.38 -17.55 8.67
C PRO A 13 6.98 -17.57 9.28
N ASP A 14 6.38 -16.40 9.53
CA ASP A 14 5.00 -16.24 10.02
C ASP A 14 3.93 -16.32 8.91
N GLY A 15 4.35 -16.52 7.65
CA GLY A 15 3.49 -16.57 6.47
C GLY A 15 3.12 -15.21 5.87
N SER A 16 3.61 -14.11 6.43
CA SER A 16 3.39 -12.77 5.90
C SER A 16 4.21 -12.50 4.65
N VAL A 17 3.77 -11.55 3.82
CA VAL A 17 4.54 -11.08 2.64
C VAL A 17 5.87 -10.45 3.07
N TYR A 18 6.90 -10.65 2.26
CA TYR A 18 8.28 -10.48 2.68
C TYR A 18 8.63 -9.06 3.12
N HIS A 19 8.30 -8.03 2.34
CA HIS A 19 8.71 -6.65 2.61
C HIS A 19 7.78 -5.94 3.59
N LEU A 20 6.47 -6.10 3.43
CA LEU A 20 5.47 -5.36 4.22
C LEU A 20 5.17 -6.01 5.57
N ASN A 21 5.50 -7.30 5.76
CA ASN A 21 5.17 -8.08 6.96
C ASN A 21 3.66 -8.10 7.27
N LEU A 22 2.86 -8.25 6.22
CA LEU A 22 1.40 -8.25 6.28
C LEU A 22 0.82 -9.63 5.96
N LEU A 23 -0.30 -9.93 6.61
CA LEU A 23 -1.23 -10.99 6.27
C LEU A 23 -2.51 -10.41 5.64
N PRO A 24 -3.30 -11.19 4.89
CA PRO A 24 -4.49 -10.69 4.20
C PRO A 24 -5.48 -9.96 5.11
N GLU A 25 -5.65 -10.41 6.35
CA GLU A 25 -6.52 -9.81 7.37
C GLU A 25 -6.00 -8.46 7.89
N ASN A 26 -4.73 -8.13 7.69
CA ASN A 26 -4.13 -6.91 8.23
C ASN A 26 -4.49 -5.65 7.42
N ILE A 27 -4.96 -5.79 6.18
CA ILE A 27 -5.28 -4.68 5.28
C ILE A 27 -6.78 -4.48 5.08
N ALA A 28 -7.18 -3.25 4.80
CA ALA A 28 -8.51 -2.88 4.35
C ALA A 28 -8.57 -2.83 2.81
N GLU A 29 -9.79 -2.79 2.27
CA GLU A 29 -10.01 -2.60 0.84
C GLU A 29 -9.70 -1.16 0.39
N ASN A 30 -9.91 -0.18 1.27
CA ASN A 30 -9.57 1.22 1.02
C ASN A 30 -8.20 1.51 1.63
N ILE A 31 -7.23 1.88 0.79
CA ILE A 31 -5.84 2.09 1.19
C ILE A 31 -5.38 3.50 0.81
N LEU A 32 -4.78 4.18 1.78
CA LEU A 32 -4.12 5.46 1.61
C LEU A 32 -2.61 5.23 1.58
N PHE A 33 -1.97 5.57 0.46
CA PHE A 33 -0.52 5.58 0.36
C PHE A 33 0.03 6.93 0.78
N VAL A 34 1.11 6.89 1.55
CA VAL A 34 1.96 8.06 1.85
C VAL A 34 3.40 7.72 1.52
N GLY A 35 4.23 8.71 1.18
CA GLY A 35 5.66 8.44 0.97
C GLY A 35 6.38 8.20 2.30
N ASP A 36 6.36 9.21 3.16
CA ASP A 36 7.04 9.21 4.46
C ASP A 36 6.31 8.36 5.52
N GLN A 37 7.02 7.43 6.16
CA GLN A 37 6.56 6.62 7.29
C GLN A 37 6.02 7.44 8.46
N ASN A 38 6.54 8.64 8.67
CA ASN A 38 6.09 9.53 9.75
C ASN A 38 4.74 10.21 9.43
N ARG A 39 4.27 10.12 8.18
CA ARG A 39 2.93 10.58 7.79
C ARG A 39 1.85 9.56 8.12
N VAL A 40 2.19 8.29 8.24
CA VAL A 40 1.26 7.20 8.60
C VAL A 40 0.51 7.48 9.92
N PRO A 41 1.18 7.74 11.06
CA PRO A 41 0.47 8.07 12.30
C PRO A 41 -0.30 9.40 12.22
N LYS A 42 0.17 10.36 11.40
CA LYS A 42 -0.53 11.64 11.20
C LYS A 42 -1.86 11.48 10.46
N VAL A 43 -1.97 10.50 9.56
CA VAL A 43 -3.25 10.15 8.93
C VAL A 43 -4.08 9.30 9.88
N ALA A 44 -3.48 8.29 10.50
CA ALA A 44 -4.18 7.36 11.39
C ALA A 44 -4.78 8.04 12.65
N LYS A 45 -4.28 9.20 13.07
CA LYS A 45 -4.88 10.00 14.17
C LYS A 45 -6.35 10.36 13.91
N HIS A 46 -6.79 10.32 12.66
CA HIS A 46 -8.17 10.60 12.26
C HIS A 46 -9.06 9.35 12.30
N PHE A 47 -8.50 8.16 12.49
CA PHE A 47 -9.29 6.93 12.62
C PHE A 47 -10.03 6.92 13.96
N ASP A 48 -11.25 6.41 13.94
CA ASP A 48 -12.08 6.19 15.13
C ASP A 48 -11.49 5.05 15.98
N THR A 49 -10.93 4.02 15.33
CA THR A 49 -10.27 2.90 16.02
C THR A 49 -9.04 2.44 15.25
N ILE A 50 -8.03 1.97 15.98
CA ILE A 50 -6.88 1.25 15.44
C ILE A 50 -7.10 -0.24 15.68
N LYS A 51 -6.94 -1.06 14.64
CA LYS A 51 -7.13 -2.52 14.68
C LYS A 51 -5.84 -3.29 14.50
N PHE A 52 -4.89 -2.71 13.78
CA PHE A 52 -3.61 -3.32 13.48
C PHE A 52 -2.58 -2.25 13.16
N GLU A 53 -1.34 -2.48 13.58
CA GLU A 53 -0.17 -1.67 13.24
C GLU A 53 1.04 -2.58 13.08
N THR A 54 1.85 -2.31 12.06
CA THR A 54 3.16 -2.95 11.88
C THR A 54 4.12 -1.98 11.19
N GLN A 55 5.41 -2.24 11.34
CA GLN A 55 6.45 -1.53 10.61
C GLN A 55 7.60 -2.48 10.29
N LYS A 56 8.02 -2.50 9.02
CA LYS A 56 9.23 -3.18 8.55
C LYS A 56 9.97 -2.26 7.59
N ARG A 57 11.20 -1.88 7.97
CA ARG A 57 12.01 -0.88 7.24
C ARG A 57 11.22 0.43 7.09
N GLU A 58 11.12 0.96 5.88
CA GLU A 58 10.36 2.17 5.51
C GLU A 58 8.85 1.94 5.33
N PHE A 59 8.38 0.68 5.36
CA PHE A 59 6.98 0.32 5.18
C PHE A 59 6.28 0.23 6.55
N ARG A 60 5.50 1.25 6.88
CA ARG A 60 4.66 1.31 8.09
C ARG A 60 3.21 1.25 7.67
N THR A 61 2.46 0.33 8.26
CA THR A 61 1.04 0.12 7.99
C THR A 61 0.24 0.31 9.27
N ILE A 62 -0.80 1.14 9.21
CA ILE A 62 -1.83 1.22 10.26
C ILE A 62 -3.19 0.97 9.62
N THR A 63 -3.94 0.01 10.17
CA THR A 63 -5.29 -0.31 9.73
C THR A 63 -6.28 -0.04 10.85
N GLY A 64 -7.38 0.62 10.51
CA GLY A 64 -8.39 1.06 11.45
C GLY A 64 -9.74 1.31 10.81
N THR A 65 -10.59 2.03 11.51
CA THR A 65 -11.91 2.45 11.01
C THR A 65 -12.03 3.96 11.01
N TYR A 66 -12.69 4.52 10.00
CA TYR A 66 -13.08 5.93 9.94
C TYR A 66 -14.49 6.04 9.40
N LYS A 67 -15.39 6.68 10.15
CA LYS A 67 -16.82 6.83 9.82
C LYS A 67 -17.49 5.51 9.43
N GLY A 68 -17.23 4.47 10.24
CA GLY A 68 -17.79 3.13 10.03
C GLY A 68 -17.21 2.34 8.87
N LYS A 69 -16.22 2.87 8.14
CA LYS A 69 -15.53 2.17 7.04
C LYS A 69 -14.11 1.80 7.44
N ARG A 70 -13.59 0.68 6.94
CA ARG A 70 -12.22 0.23 7.23
C ARG A 70 -11.24 0.88 6.24
N PHE A 71 -10.12 1.36 6.77
CA PHE A 71 -9.04 1.96 6.00
C PHE A 71 -7.68 1.44 6.47
N SER A 72 -6.74 1.32 5.54
CA SER A 72 -5.33 1.14 5.82
C SER A 72 -4.56 2.36 5.34
N VAL A 73 -3.60 2.84 6.11
CA VAL A 73 -2.61 3.81 5.64
C VAL A 73 -1.24 3.15 5.65
N ILE A 74 -0.55 3.20 4.51
CA ILE A 74 0.70 2.48 4.26
C ILE A 74 1.74 3.47 3.74
N SER A 75 2.92 3.54 4.36
CA SER A 75 4.05 4.23 3.76
C SER A 75 4.71 3.39 2.70
N THR A 76 5.00 4.01 1.56
CA THR A 76 5.56 3.36 0.39
C THR A 76 7.01 3.77 0.14
N GLY A 77 7.63 4.60 0.97
CA GLY A 77 8.93 5.17 0.66
C GLY A 77 8.91 6.11 -0.56
N ILE A 78 10.06 6.20 -1.24
CA ILE A 78 10.33 7.13 -2.34
C ILE A 78 10.74 6.30 -3.56
N GLY A 79 10.12 6.57 -4.70
CA GLY A 79 10.47 5.93 -5.97
C GLY A 79 9.42 4.92 -6.46
N PRO A 80 9.38 4.69 -7.79
CA PRO A 80 8.47 3.72 -8.41
C PRO A 80 8.82 2.27 -8.05
N ASP A 81 10.09 1.98 -7.80
CA ASP A 81 10.61 0.70 -7.31
C ASP A 81 10.00 0.30 -5.95
N ASN A 82 9.97 1.23 -5.00
CA ASN A 82 9.31 0.97 -3.73
C ASN A 82 7.79 0.79 -3.87
N ILE A 83 7.15 1.53 -4.80
CA ILE A 83 5.73 1.37 -5.09
C ILE A 83 5.44 -0.01 -5.68
N ASP A 84 6.28 -0.49 -6.59
CA ASP A 84 6.16 -1.80 -7.21
C ASP A 84 6.17 -2.93 -6.15
N ILE A 85 7.09 -2.86 -5.18
CA ILE A 85 7.11 -3.79 -4.04
C ILE A 85 5.77 -3.78 -3.29
N VAL A 86 5.28 -2.59 -2.93
CA VAL A 86 4.05 -2.46 -2.13
C VAL A 86 2.85 -2.99 -2.93
N VAL A 87 2.73 -2.64 -4.20
CA VAL A 87 1.59 -3.03 -5.05
C VAL A 87 1.59 -4.53 -5.31
N ASN A 88 2.74 -5.13 -5.66
CA ASN A 88 2.84 -6.58 -5.88
C ASN A 88 2.50 -7.38 -4.61
N GLU A 89 3.01 -6.95 -3.45
CA GLU A 89 2.71 -7.65 -2.21
C GLU A 89 1.24 -7.47 -1.79
N LEU A 90 0.63 -6.28 -1.98
CA LEU A 90 -0.80 -6.09 -1.73
C LEU A 90 -1.68 -6.91 -2.67
N ASP A 91 -1.32 -7.04 -3.95
CA ASP A 91 -2.01 -7.91 -4.89
C ASP A 91 -1.93 -9.37 -4.41
N ALA A 92 -0.74 -9.84 -4.02
CA ALA A 92 -0.57 -11.18 -3.49
C ALA A 92 -1.44 -11.44 -2.25
N LEU A 93 -1.56 -10.47 -1.33
CA LEU A 93 -2.43 -10.59 -0.14
C LEU A 93 -3.90 -10.84 -0.51
N VAL A 94 -4.42 -10.16 -1.54
CA VAL A 94 -5.84 -10.22 -1.87
C VAL A 94 -6.16 -11.28 -2.92
N ASN A 95 -5.22 -11.61 -3.81
CA ASN A 95 -5.46 -12.46 -4.98
C ASN A 95 -4.72 -13.80 -4.94
N ILE A 96 -3.80 -14.03 -3.99
CA ILE A 96 -3.12 -15.32 -3.81
C ILE A 96 -3.48 -15.89 -2.43
N ASP A 97 -3.78 -17.18 -2.37
CA ASP A 97 -3.78 -17.89 -1.09
C ASP A 97 -2.32 -18.18 -0.70
N LEU A 98 -1.79 -17.44 0.29
CA LEU A 98 -0.39 -17.53 0.70
C LEU A 98 0.02 -18.92 1.21
N LYS A 99 -0.93 -19.73 1.69
CA LYS A 99 -0.66 -21.09 2.18
C LYS A 99 -0.53 -22.07 1.03
N THR A 100 -1.51 -22.05 0.12
CA THR A 100 -1.52 -22.97 -1.03
C THR A 100 -0.66 -22.48 -2.19
N ARG A 101 -0.31 -21.19 -2.20
CA ARG A 101 0.40 -20.48 -3.29
C ARG A 101 -0.33 -20.57 -4.62
N MET A 102 -1.66 -20.59 -4.55
CA MET A 102 -2.55 -20.64 -5.70
C MET A 102 -3.23 -19.29 -5.86
N VAL A 103 -3.30 -18.81 -7.10
CA VAL A 103 -4.11 -17.65 -7.46
C VAL A 103 -5.58 -17.98 -7.22
N LYS A 104 -6.29 -17.07 -6.56
CA LYS A 104 -7.72 -17.21 -6.26
C LYS A 104 -8.51 -17.14 -7.57
N LYS A 105 -9.66 -17.82 -7.61
CA LYS A 105 -10.52 -17.83 -8.82
C LYS A 105 -11.18 -16.48 -9.08
N GLU A 106 -11.55 -15.80 -8.01
CA GLU A 106 -12.18 -14.49 -8.05
C GLU A 106 -11.15 -13.45 -7.62
N ASN A 107 -10.89 -12.50 -8.51
CA ASN A 107 -9.96 -11.41 -8.23
C ASN A 107 -10.67 -10.34 -7.40
N LYS A 108 -9.94 -9.80 -6.43
CA LYS A 108 -10.34 -8.67 -5.63
C LYS A 108 -9.54 -7.44 -6.06
N SER A 109 -10.24 -6.31 -6.19
CA SER A 109 -9.63 -5.00 -6.41
C SER A 109 -9.52 -4.22 -5.10
N LEU A 110 -8.49 -3.39 -5.01
CA LEU A 110 -8.25 -2.46 -3.90
C LEU A 110 -8.50 -1.03 -4.37
N ASN A 111 -9.05 -0.20 -3.49
CA ASN A 111 -9.21 1.24 -3.74
C ASN A 111 -8.00 1.97 -3.15
N ILE A 112 -7.10 2.43 -4.00
CA ILE A 112 -5.82 3.03 -3.58
C ILE A 112 -5.80 4.52 -3.94
N VAL A 113 -5.47 5.36 -2.95
CA VAL A 113 -5.23 6.80 -3.16
C VAL A 113 -3.88 7.17 -2.56
N ARG A 114 -3.00 7.80 -3.34
CA ARG A 114 -1.71 8.32 -2.86
C ARG A 114 -1.83 9.77 -2.43
N ILE A 115 -1.42 10.06 -1.19
CA ILE A 115 -1.33 11.39 -0.59
C ILE A 115 0.17 11.75 -0.46
N GLY A 116 0.68 12.35 -1.53
CA GLY A 116 2.09 12.71 -1.67
C GLY A 116 2.38 14.19 -1.43
N THR A 117 3.61 14.58 -1.77
CA THR A 117 4.05 15.96 -1.96
C THR A 117 4.68 16.04 -3.34
N SER A 118 4.53 17.17 -4.01
CA SER A 118 5.06 17.38 -5.36
C SER A 118 5.53 18.82 -5.54
N GLY A 119 6.43 19.04 -6.50
CA GLY A 119 6.66 20.38 -7.06
C GLY A 119 5.64 20.67 -8.17
N SER A 120 5.41 21.96 -8.44
CA SER A 120 4.65 22.41 -9.61
C SER A 120 5.58 23.14 -10.57
N LEU A 121 5.42 22.88 -11.88
CA LEU A 121 6.05 23.66 -12.95
C LEU A 121 5.11 24.72 -13.54
N GLN A 122 3.85 24.74 -13.08
CA GLN A 122 2.82 25.69 -13.52
C GLN A 122 2.84 26.88 -12.56
N ALA A 123 3.16 28.07 -13.08
CA ALA A 123 3.36 29.30 -12.30
C ALA A 123 2.08 29.79 -11.60
N ASP A 124 0.91 29.40 -12.11
CA ASP A 124 -0.42 29.72 -11.59
C ASP A 124 -0.89 28.73 -10.51
N ILE A 125 -0.10 27.71 -10.16
CA ILE A 125 -0.34 26.84 -9.02
C ILE A 125 0.52 27.30 -7.83
N PRO A 126 -0.06 27.98 -6.83
CA PRO A 126 0.65 28.35 -5.60
C PRO A 126 1.19 27.16 -4.81
N VAL A 127 2.19 27.44 -3.96
CA VAL A 127 2.68 26.52 -2.92
C VAL A 127 1.55 26.15 -1.96
N ASP A 128 1.62 24.94 -1.39
CA ASP A 128 0.65 24.37 -0.44
C ASP A 128 -0.76 24.10 -0.99
N ASN A 129 -0.96 24.21 -2.30
CA ASN A 129 -2.21 23.80 -2.93
C ASN A 129 -2.30 22.30 -3.17
N PHE A 130 -3.52 21.78 -3.12
CA PHE A 130 -3.83 20.40 -3.50
C PHE A 130 -3.92 20.27 -5.02
N VAL A 131 -3.18 19.30 -5.55
CA VAL A 131 -3.25 18.91 -6.96
C VAL A 131 -3.78 17.48 -7.03
N LEU A 132 -4.83 17.27 -7.82
CA LEU A 132 -5.35 15.95 -8.13
C LEU A 132 -4.86 15.54 -9.52
N ALA A 133 -4.04 14.50 -9.58
CA ALA A 133 -3.52 13.99 -10.84
C ALA A 133 -4.67 13.38 -11.68
N ARG A 134 -4.79 13.83 -12.93
CA ARG A 134 -5.68 13.23 -13.94
C ARG A 134 -4.92 12.34 -14.93
N TYR A 135 -3.64 12.61 -15.13
CA TYR A 135 -2.75 11.90 -16.04
C TYR A 135 -1.43 11.60 -15.31
N GLY A 136 -0.75 10.53 -15.73
CA GLY A 136 0.60 10.19 -15.28
C GLY A 136 1.52 10.02 -16.49
N LEU A 137 2.73 10.55 -16.39
CA LEU A 137 3.79 10.39 -17.39
C LEU A 137 5.05 9.92 -16.66
N GLY A 138 5.46 8.68 -16.94
CA GLY A 138 6.70 8.10 -16.41
C GLY A 138 7.90 8.55 -17.24
N PHE A 139 8.96 8.96 -16.55
CA PHE A 139 10.28 9.22 -17.15
C PHE A 139 11.35 8.28 -16.58
N ASP A 140 10.99 7.54 -15.53
CA ASP A 140 11.67 6.38 -15.05
C ASP A 140 11.61 5.30 -16.14
N GLY A 141 12.75 4.93 -16.71
CA GLY A 141 12.85 3.96 -17.82
C GLY A 141 12.59 2.51 -17.42
N MET A 142 11.61 2.29 -16.54
CA MET A 142 11.03 0.98 -16.23
C MET A 142 9.80 0.70 -17.12
#